data_AF-A0A154IB41-F1
#
_entry.id   AF-A0A154IB41-F1
#
_cell.length_a   1.000
_cell.length_b   1.000
_cell.length_c   1.000
_cell.angle_alpha   90.00
_cell.angle_beta   90.00
_cell.angle_gamma   90.00
#
_symmetry.space_group_name_H-M   'P 1'
#
loop_
_entity.id
_entity.type
_entity.pdbx_description
1 polymer ?
#
loop_
_entity_poly.entity_id
_entity_poly.type
_entity_poly.pdbx_seq_one_letter_code
_entity_poly.pdbx_strand_id
1 'polypeptide(L)'
;MSWLTAEEALQALKTKPQTLYANVSRGRIRAKPDPTDPRRSLYQATDVQRLAERHAGRRKTETVAAEAIRWGDPVLSSAISTIIGGRLFYRGKDAAGFAEVATLEQTATLFWNGAEPLSSSSGTGHASPSLQAAFLALAGRVTSDLPSLGRSQAALRREASGVLYTVADALAPGPSDRPLHLRLAASWQRPDAADCLRRALVLLADHELNASTFAARVTASAGAALSATVLSGLATLTGPLHGAAWQGVGALIETASTLGAEQAIRRTLAQGNRLSAFGHPLYPDGDVRALALLSHFSLPPQFAEVREVGEEMVGEKVNVDFALAAMAAAFDLPREAPIIIFSLARSVGWLAHAMEQIDSGELIRPRARYTGPAPETDNRT
;
A
#
# COMPACT_ATOMS: atom_id res chain seq x y z
N MET A 1 30.03 31.47 -13.63
CA MET A 1 30.50 30.06 -13.67
C MET A 1 31.50 29.86 -12.54
N SER A 2 31.17 29.03 -11.55
CA SER A 2 31.98 28.84 -10.34
C SER A 2 33.20 27.93 -10.59
N TRP A 3 34.33 28.26 -9.96
CA TRP A 3 35.60 27.53 -10.02
C TRP A 3 36.02 27.17 -8.60
N LEU A 4 36.41 25.92 -8.39
CA LEU A 4 36.77 25.36 -7.09
C LEU A 4 38.29 25.23 -6.95
N THR A 5 38.78 25.36 -5.73
CA THR A 5 40.15 24.97 -5.37
C THR A 5 40.32 23.45 -5.43
N ALA A 6 41.57 22.98 -5.38
CA ALA A 6 41.85 21.55 -5.33
C ALA A 6 41.22 20.87 -4.11
N GLU A 7 41.23 21.53 -2.95
CA GLU A 7 40.66 21.00 -1.71
C GLU A 7 39.14 20.85 -1.81
N GLU A 8 38.44 21.88 -2.29
CA GLU A 8 37.00 21.86 -2.50
C GLU A 8 36.60 20.82 -3.55
N ALA A 9 37.36 20.70 -4.64
CA ALA A 9 37.10 19.70 -5.68
C ALA A 9 37.30 18.27 -5.15
N LEU A 10 38.33 18.04 -4.33
CA LEU A 10 38.57 16.74 -3.70
C LEU A 10 37.51 16.38 -2.66
N GLN A 11 37.06 17.36 -1.88
CA GLN A 11 35.97 17.20 -0.92
C GLN A 11 34.66 16.85 -1.62
N ALA A 12 34.35 17.54 -2.73
CA ALA A 12 33.16 17.25 -3.54
C ALA A 12 33.21 15.86 -4.18
N LEU A 13 34.37 15.43 -4.69
CA LEU A 13 34.54 14.12 -5.32
C LEU A 13 34.69 12.97 -4.31
N LYS A 14 35.09 13.25 -3.06
CA LYS A 14 35.51 12.27 -2.05
C LYS A 14 36.61 11.33 -2.57
N THR A 15 37.62 11.88 -3.25
CA THR A 15 38.73 11.11 -3.85
C THR A 15 40.11 11.67 -3.49
N LYS A 16 41.17 10.96 -3.86
CA LYS A 16 42.57 11.39 -3.68
C LYS A 16 43.02 12.34 -4.81
N PRO A 17 44.03 13.20 -4.57
CA PRO A 17 44.57 14.14 -5.58
C PRO A 17 44.88 13.49 -6.94
N GLN A 18 45.45 12.27 -6.92
CA GLN A 18 45.79 11.50 -8.12
C GLN A 18 44.59 11.29 -9.04
N THR A 19 43.40 11.05 -8.47
CA THR A 19 42.15 10.84 -9.21
C THR A 19 41.63 12.14 -9.82
N LEU A 20 41.74 13.26 -9.10
CA LEU A 20 41.38 14.58 -9.63
C LEU A 20 42.27 14.93 -10.83
N TYR A 21 43.59 14.80 -10.69
CA TYR A 21 44.54 15.09 -11.77
C TYR A 21 44.38 14.17 -12.98
N ALA A 22 44.10 12.88 -12.76
CA ALA A 22 43.82 11.95 -13.85
C ALA A 22 42.56 12.35 -14.65
N ASN A 23 41.52 12.86 -13.98
CA ASN A 23 40.31 13.31 -14.66
C ASN A 23 40.52 14.62 -15.42
N VAL A 24 41.40 15.50 -14.93
CA VAL A 24 41.80 16.72 -15.66
C VAL A 24 42.63 16.37 -16.89
N SER A 25 43.63 15.50 -16.75
CA SER A 25 44.46 15.01 -17.88
C SER A 25 43.61 14.33 -18.96
N ARG A 26 42.55 13.62 -18.57
CA ARG A 26 41.59 12.99 -19.49
C ARG A 26 40.53 13.95 -20.05
N GLY A 27 40.63 15.26 -19.76
CA GLY A 27 39.70 16.28 -20.24
C GLY A 27 38.29 16.22 -19.64
N ARG A 28 38.09 15.46 -18.55
CA ARG A 28 36.78 15.28 -17.90
C ARG A 28 36.44 16.40 -16.92
N ILE A 29 37.45 17.05 -16.36
CA ILE A 29 37.32 18.25 -15.53
C ILE A 29 38.20 19.32 -16.14
N ARG A 30 37.62 20.47 -16.48
CA ARG A 30 38.39 21.62 -16.95
C ARG A 30 39.11 22.28 -15.78
N ALA A 31 40.39 22.62 -16.00
CA ALA A 31 41.22 23.31 -15.04
C ALA A 31 41.84 24.57 -15.66
N LYS A 32 42.12 25.58 -14.82
CA LYS A 32 42.86 26.79 -15.20
C LYS A 32 43.82 27.20 -14.08
N PRO A 33 44.90 27.95 -14.37
CA PRO A 33 45.76 28.50 -13.33
C PRO A 33 44.97 29.43 -12.38
N ASP A 34 45.33 29.41 -11.10
CA ASP A 34 44.80 30.37 -10.13
C ASP A 34 45.36 31.77 -10.44
N PRO A 35 44.52 32.82 -10.57
CA PRO A 35 44.98 34.19 -10.81
C PRO A 35 45.86 34.76 -9.70
N THR A 36 45.76 34.22 -8.49
CA THR A 36 46.45 34.71 -7.28
C THR A 36 47.73 33.94 -6.95
N ASP A 37 47.87 32.70 -7.45
CA ASP A 37 49.07 31.87 -7.30
C ASP A 37 49.27 30.98 -8.54
N PRO A 38 50.23 31.28 -9.42
CA PRO A 38 50.44 30.53 -10.66
C PRO A 38 50.89 29.07 -10.43
N ARG A 39 51.22 28.68 -9.20
CA ARG A 39 51.52 27.28 -8.84
C ARG A 39 50.26 26.48 -8.50
N ARG A 40 49.09 27.12 -8.41
CA ARG A 40 47.81 26.49 -8.10
C ARG A 40 46.90 26.44 -9.32
N SER A 41 45.96 25.51 -9.30
CA SER A 41 44.95 25.35 -10.35
C SER A 41 43.56 25.33 -9.74
N LEU A 42 42.61 25.93 -10.46
CA LEU A 42 41.20 25.94 -10.16
C LEU A 42 40.44 25.02 -11.12
N TYR A 43 39.39 24.36 -10.62
CA TYR A 43 38.64 23.33 -11.31
C TYR A 43 37.19 23.75 -11.54
N GLN A 44 36.66 23.45 -12.72
CA GLN A 44 35.32 23.89 -13.11
C GLN A 44 34.25 23.14 -12.27
N ALA A 45 33.45 23.89 -11.50
CA ALA A 45 32.58 23.31 -10.48
C ALA A 45 31.53 22.32 -11.04
N THR A 46 30.98 22.60 -12.21
CA THR A 46 29.93 21.74 -12.80
C THR A 46 30.47 20.42 -13.32
N ASP A 47 31.72 20.37 -13.77
CA ASP A 47 32.39 19.15 -14.21
C ASP A 47 32.72 18.27 -13.00
N VAL A 48 33.15 18.90 -11.89
CA VAL A 48 33.40 18.23 -10.60
C VAL A 48 32.10 17.63 -10.05
N GLN A 49 31.01 18.39 -10.01
CA GLN A 49 29.69 17.91 -9.53
C GLN A 49 29.16 16.77 -10.40
N ARG A 50 29.18 16.92 -11.73
CA ARG A 50 28.74 15.86 -12.67
C ARG A 50 29.51 14.55 -12.48
N LEU A 51 30.80 14.64 -12.17
CA LEU A 51 31.63 13.46 -11.91
C LEU A 51 31.36 12.85 -10.52
N ALA A 52 31.10 13.69 -9.50
CA ALA A 52 30.71 13.25 -8.16
C ALA A 52 29.36 12.51 -8.18
N GLU A 53 28.38 13.02 -8.93
CA GLU A 53 27.06 12.38 -9.13
C GLU A 53 27.19 11.02 -9.83
N ARG A 54 28.07 10.92 -10.84
CA ARG A 54 28.35 9.63 -11.52
C ARG A 54 29.02 8.60 -10.62
N HIS A 55 29.90 9.03 -9.71
CA HIS A 55 30.49 8.14 -8.72
C HIS A 55 29.51 7.72 -7.62
N ALA A 56 28.55 8.59 -7.26
CA ALA A 56 27.41 8.23 -6.41
C ALA A 56 26.43 7.25 -7.09
N GLY A 57 26.46 7.18 -8.43
CA GLY A 57 25.61 6.34 -9.28
C GLY A 57 25.98 4.86 -9.39
N ARG A 58 26.93 4.35 -8.60
CA ARG A 58 27.18 2.90 -8.47
C ARG A 58 26.87 2.43 -7.05
N ARG A 59 25.62 2.66 -6.61
CA ARG A 59 25.09 2.09 -5.36
C ARG A 59 25.06 0.56 -5.51
N LYS A 60 25.48 -0.17 -4.47
CA LYS A 60 25.49 -1.64 -4.47
C LYS A 60 24.04 -2.14 -4.69
N THR A 61 23.83 -3.00 -5.68
CA THR A 61 22.53 -3.58 -6.08
C THR A 61 21.71 -4.12 -4.89
N GLU A 62 22.38 -4.58 -3.84
CA GLU A 62 21.79 -5.08 -2.59
C GLU A 62 21.07 -3.99 -1.78
N THR A 63 21.64 -2.79 -1.68
CA THR A 63 21.02 -1.65 -0.99
C THR A 63 19.78 -1.18 -1.74
N VAL A 64 19.85 -1.21 -3.08
CA VAL A 64 18.71 -0.85 -3.95
C VAL A 64 17.55 -1.83 -3.76
N ALA A 65 17.80 -3.15 -3.69
CA ALA A 65 16.74 -4.13 -3.50
C ALA A 65 16.10 -4.09 -2.08
N ALA A 66 16.90 -3.83 -1.04
CA ALA A 66 16.39 -3.74 0.33
C ALA A 66 15.61 -2.43 0.59
N GLU A 67 16.04 -1.31 -0.02
CA GLU A 67 15.33 -0.03 0.03
C GLU A 67 14.05 -0.08 -0.82
N ALA A 68 14.07 -0.74 -1.99
CA ALA A 68 12.89 -0.88 -2.84
C ALA A 68 11.73 -1.64 -2.18
N ILE A 69 12.01 -2.57 -1.26
CA ILE A 69 10.97 -3.30 -0.49
C ILE A 69 10.40 -2.44 0.67
N ARG A 70 11.10 -1.40 1.12
CA ARG A 70 10.68 -0.53 2.23
C ARG A 70 10.29 0.87 1.72
N TRP A 71 9.10 0.98 1.13
CA TRP A 71 8.59 2.25 0.60
C TRP A 71 9.52 2.92 -0.44
N GLY A 72 10.44 2.16 -1.05
CA GLY A 72 11.37 2.63 -2.07
C GLY A 72 10.81 2.48 -3.49
N ASP A 73 11.71 2.43 -4.48
CA ASP A 73 11.32 2.36 -5.89
C ASP A 73 10.46 1.11 -6.21
N PRO A 74 9.49 1.21 -7.13
CA PRO A 74 8.62 0.08 -7.50
C PRO A 74 9.42 -1.18 -7.89
N VAL A 75 9.16 -2.28 -7.18
CA VAL A 75 9.87 -3.57 -7.36
C VAL A 75 9.23 -4.43 -8.45
N LEU A 76 7.92 -4.29 -8.67
CA LEU A 76 7.16 -5.04 -9.66
C LEU A 76 6.37 -4.08 -10.54
N SER A 77 6.29 -4.39 -11.84
CA SER A 77 5.40 -3.65 -12.74
C SER A 77 3.94 -3.94 -12.39
N SER A 78 3.11 -2.89 -12.43
CA SER A 78 1.67 -3.00 -12.31
C SER A 78 0.93 -1.94 -13.12
N ALA A 79 -0.22 -2.32 -13.66
CA ALA A 79 -1.15 -1.43 -14.38
C ALA A 79 -2.48 -1.26 -13.64
N ILE A 80 -2.60 -1.74 -12.39
CA ILE A 80 -3.83 -1.68 -11.59
C ILE A 80 -3.98 -0.32 -10.92
N SER A 81 -2.99 0.07 -10.11
CA SER A 81 -2.99 1.34 -9.39
C SER A 81 -1.59 1.94 -9.28
N THR A 82 -1.53 3.24 -9.02
CA THR A 82 -0.29 3.96 -8.73
C THR A 82 -0.58 5.16 -7.85
N ILE A 83 0.42 5.59 -7.08
CA ILE A 83 0.34 6.82 -6.28
C ILE A 83 1.37 7.80 -6.80
N ILE A 84 0.90 8.95 -7.30
CA ILE A 84 1.76 9.97 -7.90
C ILE A 84 1.37 11.33 -7.32
N GLY A 85 2.34 12.05 -6.76
CA GLY A 85 2.12 13.38 -6.19
C GLY A 85 1.05 13.40 -5.10
N GLY A 86 1.04 12.40 -4.22
CA GLY A 86 0.05 12.28 -3.14
C GLY A 86 -1.36 11.89 -3.59
N ARG A 87 -1.57 11.53 -4.87
CA ARG A 87 -2.87 11.11 -5.39
C ARG A 87 -2.87 9.63 -5.75
N LEU A 88 -3.99 8.96 -5.51
CA LEU A 88 -4.21 7.55 -5.85
C LEU A 88 -4.93 7.44 -7.19
N PHE A 89 -4.39 6.65 -8.10
CA PHE A 89 -4.97 6.38 -9.40
C PHE A 89 -5.28 4.90 -9.59
N TYR A 90 -6.42 4.63 -10.20
CA TYR A 90 -6.95 3.32 -10.57
C TYR A 90 -7.05 3.23 -12.08
N ARG A 91 -6.14 2.49 -12.71
CA ARG A 91 -5.97 2.45 -14.18
C ARG A 91 -6.02 3.85 -14.82
N GLY A 92 -5.30 4.81 -14.20
CA GLY A 92 -5.25 6.21 -14.64
C GLY A 92 -6.40 7.10 -14.21
N LYS A 93 -7.46 6.58 -13.57
CA LYS A 93 -8.56 7.38 -13.00
C LYS A 93 -8.24 7.79 -11.58
N ASP A 94 -8.49 9.03 -11.21
CA ASP A 94 -8.36 9.48 -9.82
C ASP A 94 -9.34 8.70 -8.91
N ALA A 95 -8.83 8.05 -7.88
CA ALA A 95 -9.61 7.15 -7.04
C ALA A 95 -10.67 7.89 -6.21
N ALA A 96 -10.37 9.09 -5.73
CA ALA A 96 -11.32 9.91 -4.96
C ALA A 96 -12.49 10.36 -5.86
N GLY A 97 -12.18 10.89 -7.04
CA GLY A 97 -13.20 11.26 -8.03
C GLY A 97 -13.99 10.07 -8.54
N PHE A 98 -13.37 8.90 -8.70
CA PHE A 98 -14.06 7.67 -9.12
C PHE A 98 -15.03 7.18 -8.03
N ALA A 99 -14.65 7.27 -6.76
CA ALA A 99 -15.48 6.87 -5.62
C ALA A 99 -16.78 7.70 -5.49
N GLU A 100 -16.85 8.90 -6.08
CA GLU A 100 -18.08 9.72 -6.09
C GLU A 100 -19.27 8.99 -6.69
N VAL A 101 -19.05 8.16 -7.72
CA VAL A 101 -20.14 7.51 -8.47
C VAL A 101 -20.00 6.00 -8.56
N ALA A 102 -18.79 5.46 -8.46
CA ALA A 102 -18.56 4.05 -8.73
C ALA A 102 -19.01 3.14 -7.59
N THR A 103 -19.27 1.87 -7.92
CA THR A 103 -19.41 0.78 -6.95
C THR A 103 -18.16 -0.11 -6.90
N LEU A 104 -18.11 -1.03 -5.94
CA LEU A 104 -17.02 -2.00 -5.86
C LEU A 104 -17.01 -2.95 -7.07
N GLU A 105 -18.18 -3.31 -7.58
CA GLU A 105 -18.36 -4.13 -8.78
C GLU A 105 -17.84 -3.43 -10.04
N GLN A 106 -18.13 -2.14 -10.19
CA GLN A 106 -17.58 -1.31 -11.26
C GLN A 106 -16.07 -1.12 -11.12
N THR A 107 -15.56 -1.08 -9.88
CA THR A 107 -14.12 -1.07 -9.60
C THR A 107 -13.48 -2.40 -10.00
N ALA A 108 -14.12 -3.54 -9.74
CA ALA A 108 -13.67 -4.85 -10.21
C ALA A 108 -13.66 -4.93 -11.74
N THR A 109 -14.69 -4.40 -12.40
CA THR A 109 -14.76 -4.28 -13.87
C THR A 109 -13.57 -3.50 -14.42
N LEU A 110 -13.27 -2.35 -13.82
CA LEU A 110 -12.12 -1.52 -14.16
C LEU A 110 -10.82 -2.31 -13.95
N PHE A 111 -10.61 -2.92 -12.78
CA PHE A 111 -9.38 -3.62 -12.46
C PHE A 111 -9.16 -4.90 -13.26
N TRP A 112 -10.21 -5.64 -13.62
CA TRP A 112 -10.06 -6.93 -14.29
C TRP A 112 -10.10 -6.82 -15.82
N ASN A 113 -10.36 -5.61 -16.34
CA ASN A 113 -10.52 -5.31 -17.76
C ASN A 113 -11.54 -6.27 -18.42
N GLY A 114 -12.70 -6.40 -17.77
CA GLY A 114 -13.73 -7.38 -18.11
C GLY A 114 -15.14 -6.84 -17.92
N ALA A 115 -16.12 -7.74 -17.97
CA ALA A 115 -17.50 -7.42 -17.60
C ALA A 115 -17.65 -7.34 -16.07
N GLU A 116 -18.78 -6.81 -15.63
CA GLU A 116 -19.13 -6.79 -14.20
C GLU A 116 -19.12 -8.21 -13.61
N PRO A 117 -18.59 -8.36 -12.38
CA PRO A 117 -18.51 -9.64 -11.72
C PRO A 117 -19.92 -10.20 -11.52
N LEU A 118 -20.13 -11.45 -11.94
CA LEU A 118 -21.42 -12.11 -11.78
C LEU A 118 -21.48 -12.81 -10.44
N SER A 119 -22.56 -12.58 -9.69
CA SER A 119 -22.86 -13.34 -8.50
C SER A 119 -23.39 -14.73 -8.88
N SER A 120 -22.76 -15.79 -8.37
CA SER A 120 -23.32 -17.14 -8.46
C SER A 120 -24.21 -17.39 -7.24
N SER A 121 -25.47 -17.74 -7.46
CA SER A 121 -26.45 -17.95 -6.40
C SER A 121 -26.05 -19.12 -5.49
N SER A 122 -25.44 -18.83 -4.35
CA SER A 122 -25.45 -19.70 -3.19
C SER A 122 -25.41 -18.80 -1.98
N GLY A 123 -26.52 -18.09 -1.72
CA GLY A 123 -26.65 -17.26 -0.54
C GLY A 123 -26.30 -18.09 0.69
N THR A 124 -25.11 -17.86 1.24
CA THR A 124 -24.74 -18.52 2.48
C THR A 124 -25.63 -17.96 3.57
N GLY A 125 -26.21 -18.84 4.38
CA GLY A 125 -27.19 -18.48 5.43
C GLY A 125 -26.58 -17.72 6.62
N HIS A 126 -25.50 -16.98 6.45
CA HIS A 126 -24.94 -16.15 7.51
C HIS A 126 -25.86 -14.96 7.77
N ALA A 127 -26.29 -14.81 9.02
CA ALA A 127 -27.13 -13.70 9.44
C ALA A 127 -26.36 -12.36 9.48
N SER A 128 -25.03 -12.41 9.68
CA SER A 128 -24.18 -11.24 9.87
C SER A 128 -22.80 -11.39 9.21
N PRO A 129 -22.14 -10.29 8.80
CA PRO A 129 -20.75 -10.29 8.35
C PRO A 129 -19.79 -11.01 9.29
N SER A 130 -18.94 -11.87 8.75
CA SER A 130 -17.96 -12.63 9.53
C SER A 130 -16.66 -12.84 8.77
N LEU A 131 -15.57 -12.29 9.32
CA LEU A 131 -14.23 -12.52 8.80
C LEU A 131 -13.82 -14.00 8.90
N GLN A 132 -14.17 -14.66 10.00
CA GLN A 132 -13.91 -16.09 10.19
C GLN A 132 -14.60 -16.94 9.10
N ALA A 133 -15.85 -16.61 8.76
CA ALA A 133 -16.57 -17.31 7.70
C ALA A 133 -15.87 -17.14 6.33
N ALA A 134 -15.31 -15.95 6.06
CA ALA A 134 -14.55 -15.72 4.82
C ALA A 134 -13.29 -16.58 4.77
N PHE A 135 -12.55 -16.69 5.87
CA PHE A 135 -11.38 -17.57 5.98
C PHE A 135 -11.75 -19.04 5.71
N LEU A 136 -12.81 -19.54 6.36
CA LEU A 136 -13.25 -20.93 6.19
C LEU A 136 -13.72 -21.21 4.76
N ALA A 137 -14.51 -20.31 4.17
CA ALA A 137 -15.01 -20.45 2.82
C ALA A 137 -13.88 -20.46 1.79
N LEU A 138 -12.89 -19.56 1.93
CA LEU A 138 -11.70 -19.55 1.08
C LEU A 138 -10.85 -20.82 1.27
N ALA A 139 -10.60 -21.24 2.52
CA ALA A 139 -9.82 -22.45 2.80
C ALA A 139 -10.45 -23.70 2.17
N GLY A 140 -11.77 -23.83 2.20
CA GLY A 140 -12.49 -24.91 1.52
C GLY A 140 -12.33 -24.90 0.00
N ARG A 141 -12.15 -23.71 -0.61
CA ARG A 141 -11.91 -23.56 -2.04
C ARG A 141 -10.49 -23.87 -2.46
N VAL A 142 -9.48 -23.59 -1.62
CA VAL A 142 -8.05 -23.78 -1.97
C VAL A 142 -7.74 -25.20 -2.43
N THR A 143 -8.42 -26.20 -1.90
CA THR A 143 -8.21 -27.62 -2.24
C THR A 143 -8.98 -28.09 -3.48
N SER A 144 -9.95 -27.30 -3.95
CA SER A 144 -10.90 -27.70 -5.00
C SER A 144 -10.79 -26.84 -6.26
N ASP A 145 -10.43 -25.57 -6.12
CA ASP A 145 -10.20 -24.66 -7.25
C ASP A 145 -8.97 -25.10 -8.05
N LEU A 146 -9.05 -24.95 -9.38
CA LEU A 146 -7.97 -25.35 -10.27
C LEU A 146 -6.77 -24.39 -10.17
N PRO A 147 -5.53 -24.89 -10.30
CA PRO A 147 -4.34 -24.06 -10.43
C PRO A 147 -4.51 -22.98 -11.50
N SER A 148 -3.92 -21.81 -11.27
CA SER A 148 -4.10 -20.66 -12.17
C SER A 148 -3.21 -20.72 -13.42
N LEU A 149 -2.10 -21.45 -13.35
CA LEU A 149 -1.10 -21.52 -14.43
C LEU A 149 -1.70 -22.09 -15.72
N GLY A 150 -1.43 -21.43 -16.85
CA GLY A 150 -1.88 -21.87 -18.17
C GLY A 150 -3.36 -21.62 -18.47
N ARG A 151 -4.10 -20.98 -17.56
CA ARG A 151 -5.52 -20.65 -17.77
C ARG A 151 -5.67 -19.34 -18.53
N SER A 152 -6.70 -19.27 -19.39
CA SER A 152 -7.00 -18.06 -20.14
C SER A 152 -7.51 -16.94 -19.22
N GLN A 153 -7.30 -15.69 -19.62
CA GLN A 153 -7.79 -14.53 -18.87
C GLN A 153 -9.31 -14.55 -18.66
N ALA A 154 -10.08 -15.04 -19.65
CA ALA A 154 -11.52 -15.22 -19.49
C ALA A 154 -11.88 -16.24 -18.40
N ALA A 155 -11.10 -17.32 -18.25
CA ALA A 155 -11.31 -18.31 -17.20
C ALA A 155 -10.90 -17.78 -15.82
N LEU A 156 -9.82 -17.01 -15.74
CA LEU A 156 -9.37 -16.36 -14.50
C LEU A 156 -10.38 -15.32 -14.02
N ARG A 157 -10.95 -14.49 -14.91
CA ARG A 157 -12.00 -13.51 -14.57
C ARG A 157 -13.27 -14.15 -14.03
N ARG A 158 -13.70 -15.28 -14.61
CA ARG A 158 -14.86 -16.04 -14.10
C ARG A 158 -14.59 -16.57 -12.69
N GLU A 159 -13.41 -17.14 -12.46
CA GLU A 159 -13.03 -17.60 -11.12
C GLU A 159 -12.90 -16.43 -10.14
N ALA A 160 -12.28 -15.31 -10.54
CA ALA A 160 -12.16 -14.11 -9.72
C ALA A 160 -13.53 -13.61 -9.26
N SER A 161 -14.54 -13.63 -10.15
CA SER A 161 -15.93 -13.32 -9.79
C SER A 161 -16.46 -14.28 -8.73
N GLY A 162 -16.28 -15.59 -8.93
CA GLY A 162 -16.70 -16.60 -7.95
C GLY A 162 -15.99 -16.48 -6.59
N VAL A 163 -14.69 -16.18 -6.59
CA VAL A 163 -13.90 -15.98 -5.37
C VAL A 163 -14.32 -14.69 -4.65
N LEU A 164 -14.52 -13.58 -5.38
CA LEU A 164 -15.03 -12.33 -4.82
C LEU A 164 -16.37 -12.55 -4.13
N TYR A 165 -17.31 -13.24 -4.79
CA TYR A 165 -18.61 -13.51 -4.19
C TYR A 165 -18.57 -14.53 -3.05
N THR A 166 -17.60 -15.44 -3.02
CA THR A 166 -17.35 -16.29 -1.84
C THR A 166 -16.98 -15.44 -0.62
N VAL A 167 -16.09 -14.44 -0.82
CA VAL A 167 -15.74 -13.49 0.24
C VAL A 167 -16.94 -12.61 0.61
N ALA A 168 -17.66 -12.10 -0.39
CA ALA A 168 -18.80 -11.24 -0.19
C ALA A 168 -19.96 -11.93 0.55
N ASP A 169 -20.20 -13.21 0.32
CA ASP A 169 -21.27 -13.94 1.01
C ASP A 169 -20.97 -14.11 2.50
N ALA A 170 -19.69 -14.11 2.89
CA ALA A 170 -19.28 -14.10 4.29
C ALA A 170 -19.21 -12.69 4.90
N LEU A 171 -18.71 -11.70 4.15
CA LEU A 171 -18.45 -10.35 4.65
C LEU A 171 -19.61 -9.37 4.47
N ALA A 172 -20.53 -9.65 3.55
CA ALA A 172 -21.67 -8.81 3.22
C ALA A 172 -22.87 -9.72 2.85
N PRO A 173 -23.37 -10.57 3.76
CA PRO A 173 -24.42 -11.53 3.42
C PRO A 173 -25.69 -10.81 2.98
N GLY A 174 -26.34 -11.32 1.94
CA GLY A 174 -27.57 -10.74 1.41
C GLY A 174 -27.90 -11.25 0.01
N PRO A 175 -28.99 -10.74 -0.59
CA PRO A 175 -29.41 -11.13 -1.93
C PRO A 175 -28.32 -10.87 -2.98
N SER A 176 -28.07 -11.86 -3.85
CA SER A 176 -27.02 -11.85 -4.86
C SER A 176 -27.23 -10.80 -5.96
N ASP A 177 -28.46 -10.33 -6.15
CA ASP A 177 -28.85 -9.32 -7.12
C ASP A 177 -28.64 -7.88 -6.64
N ARG A 178 -28.16 -7.69 -5.40
CA ARG A 178 -27.87 -6.38 -4.84
C ARG A 178 -26.37 -6.07 -4.82
N PRO A 179 -26.00 -4.81 -5.10
CA PRO A 179 -24.66 -4.31 -4.86
C PRO A 179 -24.15 -4.56 -3.43
N LEU A 180 -22.86 -4.83 -3.29
CA LEU A 180 -22.21 -5.23 -2.04
C LEU A 180 -22.34 -4.18 -0.92
N HIS A 181 -22.32 -2.90 -1.27
CA HIS A 181 -22.53 -1.81 -0.30
C HIS A 181 -23.96 -1.81 0.26
N LEU A 182 -24.97 -2.13 -0.56
CA LEU A 182 -26.36 -2.26 -0.11
C LEU A 182 -26.57 -3.52 0.72
N ARG A 183 -25.86 -4.61 0.39
CA ARG A 183 -25.84 -5.82 1.21
C ARG A 183 -25.29 -5.53 2.61
N LEU A 184 -24.12 -4.89 2.72
CA LEU A 184 -23.54 -4.45 4.00
C LEU A 184 -24.49 -3.55 4.81
N ALA A 185 -25.02 -2.50 4.17
CA ALA A 185 -25.96 -1.57 4.79
C ALA A 185 -27.19 -2.30 5.34
N ALA A 186 -27.73 -3.27 4.59
CA ALA A 186 -28.85 -4.08 5.03
C ALA A 186 -28.47 -5.02 6.18
N SER A 187 -27.33 -5.72 6.12
CA SER A 187 -26.89 -6.62 7.20
C SER A 187 -26.68 -5.89 8.52
N TRP A 188 -26.28 -4.61 8.47
CA TRP A 188 -26.10 -3.78 9.65
C TRP A 188 -27.32 -2.92 10.00
N GLN A 189 -28.41 -3.03 9.24
CA GLN A 189 -29.64 -2.24 9.46
C GLN A 189 -29.35 -0.72 9.47
N ARG A 190 -28.51 -0.28 8.53
CA ARG A 190 -28.06 1.10 8.33
C ARG A 190 -28.14 1.50 6.86
N PRO A 191 -29.35 1.66 6.30
CA PRO A 191 -29.52 2.06 4.90
C PRO A 191 -28.97 3.47 4.60
N ASP A 192 -28.94 4.34 5.61
CA ASP A 192 -28.35 5.68 5.58
C ASP A 192 -26.81 5.65 5.40
N ALA A 193 -26.14 4.59 5.83
CA ALA A 193 -24.71 4.40 5.62
C ALA A 193 -24.34 3.94 4.19
N ALA A 194 -25.32 3.56 3.36
CA ALA A 194 -25.08 2.87 2.09
C ALA A 194 -24.14 3.63 1.14
N ASP A 195 -24.28 4.95 1.04
CA ASP A 195 -23.43 5.76 0.16
C ASP A 195 -21.98 5.86 0.68
N CYS A 196 -21.81 6.08 1.99
CA CYS A 196 -20.48 6.07 2.61
C CYS A 196 -19.80 4.70 2.50
N LEU A 197 -20.56 3.61 2.65
CA LEU A 197 -20.05 2.25 2.44
C LEU A 197 -19.62 2.02 0.98
N ARG A 198 -20.40 2.48 0.01
CA ARG A 198 -20.04 2.42 -1.41
C ARG A 198 -18.70 3.10 -1.67
N ARG A 199 -18.55 4.34 -1.18
CA ARG A 199 -17.33 5.14 -1.32
C ARG A 199 -16.13 4.48 -0.65
N ALA A 200 -16.30 4.03 0.60
CA ALA A 200 -15.25 3.35 1.35
C ALA A 200 -14.75 2.09 0.61
N LEU A 201 -15.67 1.27 0.09
CA LEU A 201 -15.30 0.09 -0.67
C LEU A 201 -14.48 0.43 -1.93
N VAL A 202 -14.83 1.50 -2.66
CA VAL A 202 -14.05 1.94 -3.82
C VAL A 202 -12.68 2.46 -3.41
N LEU A 203 -12.61 3.37 -2.44
CA LEU A 203 -11.35 4.00 -1.97
C LEU A 203 -10.33 2.99 -1.41
N LEU A 204 -10.81 1.84 -0.95
CA LEU A 204 -10.00 0.78 -0.35
C LEU A 204 -9.79 -0.41 -1.29
N ALA A 205 -10.30 -0.36 -2.52
CA ALA A 205 -10.27 -1.48 -3.44
C ALA A 205 -8.84 -1.92 -3.80
N ASP A 206 -7.93 -0.96 -3.94
CA ASP A 206 -6.51 -1.25 -4.11
C ASP A 206 -5.63 -0.11 -3.57
N HIS A 207 -4.37 -0.43 -3.27
CA HIS A 207 -3.38 0.53 -2.78
C HIS A 207 -1.97 0.05 -3.11
N GLU A 208 -1.72 -0.13 -4.40
CA GLU A 208 -0.45 -0.59 -4.98
C GLU A 208 0.11 -1.87 -4.31
N LEU A 209 1.44 -2.03 -4.28
CA LEU A 209 2.12 -3.23 -3.79
C LEU A 209 2.33 -3.21 -2.26
N ASN A 210 1.25 -3.01 -1.50
CA ASN A 210 1.25 -3.18 -0.04
C ASN A 210 1.49 -4.65 0.36
N ALA A 211 1.77 -4.92 1.64
CA ALA A 211 2.17 -6.24 2.14
C ALA A 211 1.22 -7.39 1.74
N SER A 212 -0.10 -7.21 1.91
CA SER A 212 -1.08 -8.25 1.53
C SER A 212 -1.18 -8.44 0.02
N THR A 213 -1.01 -7.38 -0.75
CA THR A 213 -0.99 -7.45 -2.22
C THR A 213 0.27 -8.15 -2.71
N PHE A 214 1.42 -7.88 -2.10
CA PHE A 214 2.66 -8.60 -2.38
C PHE A 214 2.55 -10.08 -2.03
N ALA A 215 2.00 -10.43 -0.86
CA ALA A 215 1.74 -11.82 -0.48
C ALA A 215 0.81 -12.53 -1.47
N ALA A 216 -0.24 -11.85 -1.92
CA ALA A 216 -1.14 -12.33 -2.95
C ALA A 216 -0.40 -12.63 -4.27
N ARG A 217 0.46 -11.71 -4.73
CA ARG A 217 1.30 -11.91 -5.93
C ARG A 217 2.30 -13.04 -5.75
N VAL A 218 2.94 -13.18 -4.59
CA VAL A 218 3.85 -14.32 -4.30
C VAL A 218 3.11 -15.64 -4.47
N THR A 219 1.93 -15.78 -3.88
CA THR A 219 1.09 -16.98 -4.02
C THR A 219 0.68 -17.23 -5.47
N ALA A 220 0.26 -16.19 -6.20
CA ALA A 220 -0.10 -16.31 -7.62
C ALA A 220 1.10 -16.71 -8.49
N SER A 221 2.30 -16.20 -8.21
CA SER A 221 3.52 -16.50 -8.98
C SER A 221 3.94 -17.97 -8.92
N ALA A 222 3.48 -18.71 -7.91
CA ALA A 222 3.68 -20.16 -7.79
C ALA A 222 2.62 -20.98 -8.54
N GLY A 223 1.65 -20.34 -9.21
CA GLY A 223 0.58 -21.00 -9.97
C GLY A 223 -0.62 -21.46 -9.14
N ALA A 224 -0.74 -21.02 -7.88
CA ALA A 224 -1.86 -21.37 -7.01
C ALA A 224 -3.20 -20.80 -7.52
N ALA A 225 -4.32 -21.41 -7.09
CA ALA A 225 -5.67 -20.93 -7.42
C ALA A 225 -5.94 -19.52 -6.87
N LEU A 226 -6.89 -18.79 -7.47
CA LEU A 226 -7.17 -17.41 -7.06
C LEU A 226 -7.74 -17.32 -5.64
N SER A 227 -8.46 -18.35 -5.18
CA SER A 227 -8.90 -18.45 -3.78
C SER A 227 -7.74 -18.52 -2.80
N ALA A 228 -6.66 -19.23 -3.14
CA ALA A 228 -5.45 -19.30 -2.31
C ALA A 228 -4.74 -17.95 -2.26
N THR A 229 -4.71 -17.23 -3.39
CA THR A 229 -4.16 -15.89 -3.45
C THR A 229 -4.91 -14.90 -2.56
N VAL A 230 -6.25 -14.90 -2.61
CA VAL A 230 -7.08 -14.05 -1.73
C VAL A 230 -6.92 -14.45 -0.27
N LEU A 231 -6.85 -15.74 0.04
CA LEU A 231 -6.61 -16.23 1.41
C LEU A 231 -5.25 -15.76 1.96
N SER A 232 -4.20 -15.78 1.13
CA SER A 232 -2.86 -15.27 1.47
C SER A 232 -2.89 -13.75 1.75
N GLY A 233 -3.60 -13.00 0.92
CA GLY A 233 -3.83 -11.57 1.13
C GLY A 233 -4.56 -11.30 2.43
N LEU A 234 -5.64 -12.03 2.70
CA LEU A 234 -6.45 -11.90 3.90
C LEU A 234 -5.67 -12.26 5.17
N ALA A 235 -4.91 -13.35 5.16
CA ALA A 235 -4.04 -13.75 6.26
C ALA A 235 -2.94 -12.72 6.53
N THR A 236 -2.38 -12.11 5.48
CA THR A 236 -1.40 -11.04 5.66
C THR A 236 -2.05 -9.76 6.23
N LEU A 237 -3.30 -9.48 5.85
CA LEU A 237 -4.05 -8.33 6.36
C LEU A 237 -4.30 -8.41 7.87
N THR A 238 -4.40 -9.59 8.47
CA THR A 238 -4.59 -9.71 9.94
C THR A 238 -3.35 -9.30 10.75
N GLY A 239 -2.21 -9.03 10.11
CA GLY A 239 -1.01 -8.58 10.80
C GLY A 239 -1.17 -7.21 11.45
N PRO A 240 -0.62 -6.99 12.67
CA PRO A 240 -0.80 -5.74 13.41
C PRO A 240 -0.16 -4.52 12.72
N LEU A 241 0.87 -4.75 11.91
CA LEU A 241 1.55 -3.72 11.13
C LEU A 241 0.89 -3.45 9.76
N HIS A 242 -0.28 -4.06 9.50
CA HIS A 242 -1.01 -3.91 8.25
C HIS A 242 -2.49 -3.57 8.49
N GLY A 243 -3.36 -4.56 8.74
CA GLY A 243 -4.80 -4.35 8.82
C GLY A 243 -5.37 -4.12 10.22
N ALA A 244 -4.53 -3.96 11.26
CA ALA A 244 -5.00 -3.71 12.63
C ALA A 244 -5.01 -2.24 13.05
N ALA A 245 -4.68 -1.31 12.13
CA ALA A 245 -4.61 0.12 12.42
C ALA A 245 -5.91 0.66 13.05
N TRP A 246 -7.07 0.19 12.59
CA TRP A 246 -8.40 0.53 13.13
C TRP A 246 -8.56 0.24 14.63
N GLN A 247 -7.92 -0.80 15.17
CA GLN A 247 -7.97 -1.12 16.60
C GLN A 247 -7.23 -0.05 17.42
N GLY A 248 -6.10 0.43 16.89
CA GLY A 248 -5.35 1.53 17.48
C GLY A 248 -6.15 2.83 17.47
N VAL A 249 -6.89 3.10 16.39
CA VAL A 249 -7.81 4.25 16.34
C VAL A 249 -8.92 4.12 17.39
N GLY A 250 -9.59 2.96 17.45
CA GLY A 250 -10.65 2.71 18.44
C GLY A 250 -10.16 2.91 19.87
N ALA A 251 -9.01 2.33 20.22
CA ALA A 251 -8.41 2.48 21.55
C ALA A 251 -8.03 3.93 21.88
N LEU A 252 -7.57 4.70 20.88
CA LEU A 252 -7.28 6.13 21.04
C LEU A 252 -8.57 6.90 21.35
N ILE A 253 -9.65 6.65 20.61
CA ILE A 253 -10.95 7.30 20.82
C ILE A 253 -11.53 6.93 22.18
N GLU A 254 -11.51 5.66 22.58
CA GLU A 254 -11.97 5.20 23.90
C GLU A 254 -11.21 5.90 25.04
N THR A 255 -9.88 6.02 24.89
CA THR A 255 -9.04 6.72 25.87
C THR A 255 -9.35 8.21 25.90
N ALA A 256 -9.56 8.83 24.74
CA ALA A 256 -9.89 10.25 24.61
C ALA A 256 -11.26 10.57 25.26
N SER A 257 -12.25 9.70 25.11
CA SER A 257 -13.56 9.84 25.78
C SER A 257 -13.48 9.81 27.30
N THR A 258 -12.40 9.24 27.86
CA THR A 258 -12.19 9.18 29.32
C THR A 258 -11.30 10.29 29.84
N LEU A 259 -10.25 10.66 29.09
CA LEU A 259 -9.17 11.54 29.56
C LEU A 259 -9.04 12.87 28.81
N GLY A 260 -9.81 13.07 27.73
CA GLY A 260 -9.60 14.13 26.73
C GLY A 260 -8.57 13.72 25.67
N ALA A 261 -8.68 14.32 24.48
CA ALA A 261 -7.85 13.97 23.33
C ALA A 261 -6.35 14.16 23.58
N GLU A 262 -5.96 15.29 24.16
CA GLU A 262 -4.55 15.63 24.41
C GLU A 262 -3.86 14.59 25.28
N GLN A 263 -4.49 14.22 26.41
CA GLN A 263 -3.92 13.25 27.34
C GLN A 263 -3.88 11.84 26.75
N ALA A 264 -4.87 11.47 25.94
CA ALA A 264 -4.88 10.20 25.23
C ALA A 264 -3.71 10.10 24.24
N ILE A 265 -3.48 11.14 23.44
CA ILE A 265 -2.39 11.22 22.47
C ILE A 265 -1.03 11.17 23.20
N ARG A 266 -0.84 12.01 24.23
CA ARG A 266 0.39 12.01 25.04
C ARG A 266 0.69 10.64 25.63
N ARG A 267 -0.33 9.93 26.14
CA ARG A 267 -0.19 8.60 26.72
C ARG A 267 0.24 7.56 25.69
N THR A 268 -0.37 7.56 24.50
CA THR A 268 0.00 6.64 23.42
C THR A 268 1.45 6.86 22.98
N LEU A 269 1.86 8.12 22.79
CA LEU A 269 3.23 8.46 22.40
C LEU A 269 4.25 8.10 23.49
N ALA A 270 3.93 8.34 24.77
CA ALA A 270 4.80 8.02 25.90
C ALA A 270 5.08 6.51 26.04
N GLN A 271 4.20 5.65 25.51
CA GLN A 271 4.40 4.19 25.48
C GLN A 271 5.28 3.73 24.31
N GLY A 272 5.78 4.66 23.47
CA GLY A 272 6.53 4.34 22.27
C GLY A 272 5.66 3.80 21.13
N ASN A 273 4.33 3.87 21.27
CA ASN A 273 3.40 3.42 20.24
C ASN A 273 3.24 4.50 19.17
N ARG A 274 3.09 4.07 17.92
CA ARG A 274 2.69 4.94 16.81
C ARG A 274 1.19 5.27 16.92
N LEU A 275 0.81 6.47 16.50
CA LEU A 275 -0.60 6.84 16.39
C LEU A 275 -1.15 6.37 15.05
N SER A 276 -1.82 5.21 15.03
CA SER A 276 -2.37 4.61 13.80
C SER A 276 -3.36 5.50 13.03
N ALA A 277 -3.90 6.54 13.67
CA ALA A 277 -4.86 7.46 13.09
C ALA A 277 -4.25 8.56 12.19
N PHE A 278 -2.94 8.83 12.31
CA PHE A 278 -2.30 10.00 11.71
C PHE A 278 -1.15 9.60 10.79
N GLY A 279 -0.96 10.42 9.75
CA GLY A 279 0.13 10.29 8.80
C GLY A 279 -0.02 9.10 7.85
N HIS A 280 0.64 9.23 6.71
CA HIS A 280 0.82 8.12 5.78
C HIS A 280 2.05 8.41 4.89
N PRO A 281 3.03 7.48 4.76
CA PRO A 281 4.27 7.74 4.01
C PRO A 281 4.07 8.16 2.55
N LEU A 282 3.02 7.64 1.91
CA LEU A 282 2.67 7.97 0.51
C LEU A 282 1.80 9.23 0.36
N TYR A 283 1.35 9.82 1.47
CA TYR A 283 0.49 11.00 1.51
C TYR A 283 1.02 12.02 2.52
N PRO A 284 2.20 12.63 2.27
CA PRO A 284 2.83 13.56 3.20
C PRO A 284 1.96 14.79 3.49
N ASP A 285 1.13 15.21 2.52
CA ASP A 285 0.21 16.35 2.65
C ASP A 285 -1.21 15.95 3.11
N GLY A 286 -1.42 14.67 3.45
CA GLY A 286 -2.69 14.12 3.93
C GLY A 286 -3.31 13.09 2.99
N ASP A 287 -3.92 12.04 3.60
CA ASP A 287 -4.49 10.91 2.87
C ASP A 287 -5.75 11.32 2.08
N VAL A 288 -5.65 11.30 0.76
CA VAL A 288 -6.75 11.66 -0.15
C VAL A 288 -8.00 10.80 0.05
N ARG A 289 -7.85 9.55 0.51
CA ARG A 289 -8.98 8.65 0.79
C ARG A 289 -9.70 9.07 2.06
N ALA A 290 -8.95 9.51 3.08
CA ALA A 290 -9.52 10.02 4.32
C ALA A 290 -10.34 11.27 4.06
N LEU A 291 -9.77 12.23 3.34
CA LEU A 291 -10.45 13.47 2.96
C LEU A 291 -11.71 13.20 2.14
N ALA A 292 -11.59 12.34 1.12
CA ALA A 292 -12.74 11.97 0.29
C ALA A 292 -13.87 11.38 1.12
N LEU A 293 -13.58 10.45 2.05
CA LEU A 293 -14.61 9.80 2.85
C LEU A 293 -15.22 10.71 3.93
N LEU A 294 -14.39 11.46 4.66
CA LEU A 294 -14.83 12.35 5.75
C LEU A 294 -15.76 13.49 5.28
N SER A 295 -15.75 13.82 3.99
CA SER A 295 -16.61 14.87 3.43
C SER A 295 -18.10 14.49 3.28
N HIS A 296 -18.45 13.21 3.47
CA HIS A 296 -19.80 12.69 3.20
C HIS A 296 -20.62 12.30 4.44
N PHE A 297 -20.12 12.60 5.65
CA PHE A 297 -20.88 12.42 6.88
C PHE A 297 -20.45 13.42 7.96
N SER A 298 -21.32 13.65 8.94
CA SER A 298 -21.01 14.51 10.08
C SER A 298 -20.03 13.79 11.02
N LEU A 299 -18.85 14.36 11.21
CA LEU A 299 -17.81 13.76 12.05
C LEU A 299 -18.22 13.72 13.53
N PRO A 300 -18.03 12.57 14.22
CA PRO A 300 -18.00 12.42 15.66
C PRO A 300 -17.55 13.63 16.47
N PRO A 301 -18.24 14.23 17.48
CA PRO A 301 -17.60 15.27 18.30
C PRO A 301 -16.26 14.82 18.91
N GLN A 302 -16.21 13.59 19.43
CA GLN A 302 -14.97 13.00 19.96
C GLN A 302 -13.90 12.81 18.88
N PHE A 303 -14.29 12.42 17.67
CA PHE A 303 -13.37 12.29 16.55
C PHE A 303 -12.88 13.66 16.08
N ALA A 304 -13.73 14.68 16.07
CA ALA A 304 -13.37 16.04 15.72
C ALA A 304 -12.32 16.60 16.69
N GLU A 305 -12.52 16.41 18.00
CA GLU A 305 -11.55 16.78 19.04
C GLU A 305 -10.21 16.06 18.84
N VAL A 306 -10.23 14.74 18.65
CA VAL A 306 -9.01 13.95 18.43
C VAL A 306 -8.29 14.35 17.15
N ARG A 307 -9.02 14.64 16.07
CA ARG A 307 -8.43 15.15 14.83
C ARG A 307 -7.76 16.50 15.07
N GLU A 308 -8.46 17.46 15.66
CA GLU A 308 -7.94 18.81 15.89
C GLU A 308 -6.67 18.80 16.75
N VAL A 309 -6.76 18.19 17.94
CA VAL A 309 -5.64 18.12 18.88
C VAL A 309 -4.50 17.26 18.32
N GLY A 310 -4.82 16.13 17.68
CA GLY A 310 -3.83 15.24 17.11
C GLY A 310 -3.05 15.86 15.97
N GLU A 311 -3.73 16.49 15.01
CA GLU A 311 -3.06 17.18 13.89
C GLU A 311 -2.16 18.32 14.39
N GLU A 312 -2.57 19.06 15.42
CA GLU A 312 -1.74 20.11 16.04
C GLU A 312 -0.50 19.52 16.73
N MET A 313 -0.68 18.46 17.53
CA MET A 313 0.40 17.87 18.32
C MET A 313 1.46 17.15 17.49
N VAL A 314 1.05 16.48 16.40
CA VAL A 314 1.96 15.62 15.62
C VAL A 314 2.33 16.19 14.25
N GLY A 315 1.60 17.20 13.78
CA GLY A 315 1.84 17.83 12.49
C GLY A 315 1.47 16.96 11.27
N GLU A 316 0.83 15.81 11.48
CA GLU A 316 0.37 14.92 10.43
C GLU A 316 -1.16 14.89 10.38
N LYS A 317 -1.73 14.80 9.17
CA LYS A 317 -3.18 14.70 8.95
C LYS A 317 -3.72 13.32 9.28
N VAL A 318 -5.02 13.25 9.59
CA VAL A 318 -5.70 11.96 9.75
C VAL A 318 -5.68 11.12 8.46
N ASN A 319 -5.56 9.80 8.61
CA ASN A 319 -5.49 8.86 7.49
C ASN A 319 -6.81 8.09 7.28
N VAL A 320 -6.82 7.18 6.30
CA VAL A 320 -8.04 6.43 5.95
C VAL A 320 -8.56 5.53 7.08
N ASP A 321 -7.69 5.04 7.96
CA ASP A 321 -8.09 4.19 9.09
C ASP A 321 -8.86 5.02 10.13
N PHE A 322 -8.45 6.27 10.36
CA PHE A 322 -9.25 7.23 11.13
C PHE A 322 -10.60 7.49 10.47
N ALA A 323 -10.63 7.74 9.17
CA ALA A 323 -11.87 8.01 8.44
C ALA A 323 -12.86 6.82 8.50
N LEU A 324 -12.36 5.59 8.40
CA LEU A 324 -13.17 4.37 8.54
C LEU A 324 -13.75 4.22 9.95
N ALA A 325 -12.93 4.42 10.99
CA ALA A 325 -13.39 4.36 12.37
C ALA A 325 -14.42 5.46 12.67
N ALA A 326 -14.19 6.67 12.16
CA ALA A 326 -15.12 7.79 12.28
C ALA A 326 -16.46 7.51 11.57
N MET A 327 -16.42 6.94 10.36
CA MET A 327 -17.62 6.52 9.64
C MET A 327 -18.37 5.42 10.41
N ALA A 328 -17.66 4.42 10.94
CA ALA A 328 -18.28 3.37 11.74
C ALA A 328 -19.00 3.95 12.96
N ALA A 329 -18.40 4.91 13.66
CA ALA A 329 -19.04 5.61 14.77
C ALA A 329 -20.21 6.50 14.33
N ALA A 330 -20.10 7.20 13.20
CA ALA A 330 -21.14 8.12 12.72
C ALA A 330 -22.45 7.42 12.35
N PHE A 331 -22.37 6.17 11.89
CA PHE A 331 -23.52 5.38 11.48
C PHE A 331 -23.87 4.23 12.46
N ASP A 332 -23.27 4.20 13.65
CA ASP A 332 -23.43 3.09 14.61
C ASP A 332 -23.20 1.70 13.99
N LEU A 333 -22.15 1.57 13.17
CA LEU A 333 -21.77 0.28 12.58
C LEU A 333 -21.13 -0.61 13.65
N PRO A 334 -21.16 -1.95 13.47
CA PRO A 334 -20.46 -2.86 14.38
C PRO A 334 -18.97 -2.54 14.51
N ARG A 335 -18.39 -2.87 15.67
CA ARG A 335 -16.98 -2.62 15.98
C ARG A 335 -16.02 -3.14 14.92
N GLU A 336 -16.32 -4.29 14.33
CA GLU A 336 -15.51 -4.95 13.29
C GLU A 336 -15.74 -4.37 11.88
N ALA A 337 -16.66 -3.42 11.69
CA ALA A 337 -16.98 -2.86 10.37
C ALA A 337 -15.75 -2.38 9.59
N PRO A 338 -14.76 -1.66 10.18
CA PRO A 338 -13.57 -1.24 9.45
C PRO A 338 -12.82 -2.40 8.78
N ILE A 339 -12.58 -3.51 9.48
CA ILE A 339 -11.84 -4.64 8.91
C ILE A 339 -12.69 -5.44 7.92
N ILE A 340 -14.00 -5.52 8.11
CA ILE A 340 -14.92 -6.15 7.14
C ILE A 340 -14.91 -5.38 5.81
N ILE A 341 -15.06 -4.06 5.87
CA ILE A 341 -15.04 -3.18 4.69
C ILE A 341 -13.70 -3.27 3.98
N PHE A 342 -12.60 -3.18 4.72
CA PHE A 342 -11.25 -3.24 4.17
C PHE A 342 -10.99 -4.58 3.47
N SER A 343 -11.34 -5.70 4.13
CA SER A 343 -11.14 -7.05 3.60
C SER A 343 -11.94 -7.30 2.33
N LEU A 344 -13.21 -6.86 2.32
CA LEU A 344 -14.09 -7.00 1.15
C LEU A 344 -13.59 -6.17 -0.03
N ALA A 345 -13.28 -4.89 0.23
CA ALA A 345 -12.77 -3.98 -0.79
C ALA A 345 -11.46 -4.49 -1.41
N ARG A 346 -10.47 -4.82 -0.56
CA ARG A 346 -9.12 -5.17 -1.01
C ARG A 346 -9.05 -6.49 -1.78
N SER A 347 -10.04 -7.36 -1.60
CA SER A 347 -10.16 -8.60 -2.37
C SER A 347 -10.23 -8.35 -3.88
N VAL A 348 -10.82 -7.23 -4.31
CA VAL A 348 -10.88 -6.85 -5.73
C VAL A 348 -9.48 -6.53 -6.28
N GLY A 349 -8.67 -5.76 -5.55
CA GLY A 349 -7.28 -5.48 -5.87
C GLY A 349 -6.41 -6.74 -5.86
N TRP A 350 -6.52 -7.59 -4.83
CA TRP A 350 -5.75 -8.84 -4.75
C TRP A 350 -6.00 -9.75 -5.95
N LEU A 351 -7.26 -9.91 -6.37
CA LEU A 351 -7.60 -10.70 -7.56
C LEU A 351 -7.03 -10.09 -8.84
N ALA A 352 -7.03 -8.76 -8.96
CA ALA A 352 -6.47 -8.07 -10.11
C ALA A 352 -4.95 -8.26 -10.21
N HIS A 353 -4.24 -8.06 -9.09
CA HIS A 353 -2.80 -8.27 -8.99
C HIS A 353 -2.41 -9.73 -9.17
N ALA A 354 -3.24 -10.68 -8.72
CA ALA A 354 -3.05 -12.10 -8.97
C ALA A 354 -3.07 -12.40 -10.47
N MET A 355 -4.10 -11.95 -11.18
CA MET A 355 -4.24 -12.15 -12.62
C MET A 355 -3.11 -11.45 -13.41
N GLU A 356 -2.67 -10.27 -12.98
CA GLU A 356 -1.52 -9.57 -13.56
C GLU A 356 -0.22 -10.36 -13.37
N GLN A 357 -0.02 -10.97 -12.19
CA GLN A 357 1.14 -11.82 -11.93
C GLN A 357 1.10 -13.11 -12.76
N ILE A 358 -0.07 -13.71 -12.94
CA ILE A 358 -0.23 -14.92 -13.76
C ILE A 358 0.07 -14.61 -15.24
N ASP A 359 -0.38 -13.46 -15.72
CA ASP A 359 -0.12 -12.98 -17.09
C ASP A 359 1.37 -12.73 -17.35
N SER A 360 2.09 -12.21 -16.35
CA SER A 360 3.54 -12.01 -16.47
C SER A 360 4.31 -13.33 -16.56
N GLY A 361 3.77 -14.42 -15.99
CA GLY A 361 4.38 -15.76 -16.03
C GLY A 361 5.67 -15.89 -15.21
N GLU A 362 6.03 -14.87 -14.43
CA GLU A 362 7.28 -14.82 -13.67
C GLU A 362 7.10 -15.31 -12.23
N LEU A 363 8.00 -16.18 -11.77
CA LEU A 363 8.04 -16.63 -10.38
C LEU A 363 8.71 -15.58 -9.49
N ILE A 364 8.04 -15.17 -8.40
CA ILE A 364 8.65 -14.32 -7.38
C ILE A 364 9.49 -15.21 -6.45
N ARG A 365 10.80 -15.20 -6.65
CA ARG A 365 11.75 -16.00 -5.85
C ARG A 365 12.97 -15.19 -5.41
N PRO A 366 12.83 -14.35 -4.36
CA PRO A 366 13.96 -13.59 -3.83
C PRO A 366 15.05 -14.51 -3.28
N ARG A 367 16.29 -14.03 -3.28
CA ARG A 367 17.44 -14.68 -2.64
C ARG A 367 17.76 -13.98 -1.34
N ALA A 368 18.02 -14.74 -0.28
CA ALA A 368 18.53 -14.19 0.96
C ALA A 368 20.05 -13.94 0.88
N ARG A 369 20.52 -12.88 1.53
CA ARG A 369 21.93 -12.73 1.89
C ARG A 369 22.18 -13.58 3.13
N TYR A 370 22.96 -14.64 2.98
CA TYR A 370 23.32 -15.50 4.10
C TYR A 370 24.29 -14.78 5.04
N THR A 371 23.93 -14.67 6.32
CA THR A 371 24.72 -14.03 7.39
C THR A 371 25.03 -14.99 8.55
N GLY A 372 24.87 -16.29 8.32
CA GLY A 372 25.27 -17.32 9.28
C GLY A 372 26.77 -17.62 9.22
N PRO A 373 27.24 -18.62 9.98
CA PRO A 373 28.63 -19.08 9.94
C PRO A 373 29.08 -19.43 8.52
N ALA A 374 30.34 -19.14 8.17
CA ALA A 374 30.88 -19.44 6.85
C ALA A 374 30.67 -20.93 6.52
N PRO A 375 30.21 -21.28 5.30
CA PRO A 375 30.05 -22.68 4.92
C PRO A 375 31.39 -23.42 5.01
N GLU A 376 31.39 -24.61 5.61
CA GLU A 376 32.53 -25.53 5.54
C GLU A 376 32.64 -26.06 4.11
N THR A 377 33.40 -25.36 3.27
CA THR A 377 33.79 -25.87 1.96
C THR A 377 35.05 -26.71 2.16
N ASP A 378 34.93 -28.03 2.09
CA ASP A 378 36.09 -28.92 2.08
C ASP A 378 36.93 -28.58 0.84
N ASN A 379 38.08 -27.93 1.05
CA ASN A 379 39.05 -27.62 -0.01
C ASN A 379 39.70 -28.92 -0.49
N ARG A 380 38.95 -29.72 -1.24
CA ARG A 380 39.49 -30.84 -2.03
C ARG A 380 39.26 -30.56 -3.50
N THR A 381 40.16 -29.76 -4.06
CA THR A 381 40.52 -29.79 -5.48
C THR A 381 42.03 -29.82 -5.58
#